data_AF-A0A7J7GKR7-F1
#
_entry.id   AF-A0A7J7GKR7-F1
#
_cell.length_a   1.000
_cell.length_b   1.000
_cell.length_c   1.000
_cell.angle_alpha   90.00
_cell.angle_beta   90.00
_cell.angle_gamma   90.00
#
_symmetry.space_group_name_H-M   'P 1'
#
loop_
_entity.id
_entity.type
_entity.pdbx_description
1 polymer ?
#
loop_
_entity_poly.entity_id
_entity_poly.type
_entity_poly.pdbx_seq_one_letter_code
_entity_poly.pdbx_strand_id
1 'polypeptide(L)'
;MVGRRVGQCFSSFKVEHLIDFQNRALFLVQMAEHISNIHLPLEEREDQLVWKLTKDGRYAVKSGYYKVVSQKLVISPIREHNRRDVWKRLCKLNIPPKWALFIWKLLHRILPVRVILRSRSLETSVCCPRCLVE
;
A
#
# COMPACT_ATOMS: atom_id res chain seq x y z
N MET A 1 -20.16 -53.15 1.90
CA MET A 1 -19.08 -53.85 1.15
C MET A 1 -18.45 -52.78 0.27
N VAL A 2 -17.22 -52.31 0.42
CA VAL A 2 -15.94 -52.85 0.90
C VAL A 2 -15.32 -51.85 1.87
N GLY A 3 -14.77 -52.33 2.99
CA GLY A 3 -14.12 -51.50 4.01
C GLY A 3 -12.63 -51.25 3.77
N ARG A 4 -12.01 -50.63 4.81
CA ARG A 4 -10.58 -50.30 5.08
C ARG A 4 -10.33 -48.79 4.94
N ARG A 5 -9.73 -48.07 5.89
CA ARG A 5 -9.01 -48.40 7.15
C ARG A 5 -9.10 -47.16 8.04
N VAL A 6 -9.44 -47.34 9.32
CA VAL A 6 -9.08 -46.38 10.37
C VAL A 6 -7.58 -46.53 10.60
N GLY A 7 -6.86 -45.41 10.61
CA GLY A 7 -5.46 -45.35 11.03
C GLY A 7 -4.49 -44.95 9.93
N GLN A 8 -4.23 -43.64 9.82
CA GLN A 8 -2.87 -43.10 9.82
C GLN A 8 -2.97 -41.59 10.07
N CYS A 9 -2.44 -41.17 11.21
CA CYS A 9 -2.22 -39.77 11.55
C CYS A 9 -1.11 -39.26 10.62
N PHE A 10 -1.46 -38.70 9.47
CA PHE A 10 -0.50 -37.98 8.63
C PHE A 10 -0.30 -36.60 9.27
N SER A 11 0.72 -36.51 10.11
CA SER A 11 1.21 -35.25 10.65
C SER A 11 1.65 -34.35 9.48
N SER A 12 0.89 -33.28 9.25
CA SER A 12 1.28 -32.07 8.52
C SER A 12 1.50 -32.19 7.00
N PHE A 13 0.44 -32.03 6.20
CA PHE A 13 0.57 -31.72 4.77
C PHE A 13 0.95 -30.23 4.59
N LYS A 14 2.10 -29.98 3.97
CA LYS A 14 2.70 -28.65 3.77
C LYS A 14 2.75 -28.26 2.29
N VAL A 15 2.76 -26.96 2.03
CA VAL A 15 2.94 -26.39 0.68
C VAL A 15 4.25 -26.85 0.03
N GLU A 16 5.27 -27.18 0.80
CA GLU A 16 6.55 -27.69 0.29
C GLU A 16 6.45 -28.97 -0.54
N HIS A 17 5.40 -29.76 -0.32
CA HIS A 17 5.13 -30.97 -1.08
C HIS A 17 4.44 -30.70 -2.43
N LEU A 18 4.02 -29.46 -2.69
CA LEU A 18 3.29 -29.05 -3.90
C LEU A 18 4.08 -28.05 -4.76
N ILE A 19 5.22 -27.52 -4.29
CA ILE A 19 6.05 -26.62 -5.08
C ILE A 19 7.03 -27.45 -5.92
N ASP A 20 6.79 -27.48 -7.23
CA ASP A 20 7.73 -28.08 -8.17
C ASP A 20 9.10 -27.38 -8.14
N PHE A 21 10.16 -28.16 -8.35
CA PHE A 21 11.56 -27.71 -8.30
C PHE A 21 11.83 -26.46 -9.16
N GLN A 22 11.13 -26.29 -10.28
CA GLN A 22 11.24 -25.11 -11.16
C GLN A 22 10.69 -23.81 -10.56
N ASN A 23 9.66 -23.87 -9.71
CA ASN A 23 9.07 -22.68 -9.10
C ASN A 23 9.84 -22.18 -7.87
N ARG A 24 10.72 -23.00 -7.31
CA ARG A 24 11.54 -22.64 -6.13
C ARG A 24 12.50 -21.48 -6.40
N ALA A 25 12.97 -21.31 -7.63
CA ALA A 25 13.90 -20.24 -8.02
C ALA A 25 13.23 -18.85 -8.17
N LEU A 26 11.90 -18.77 -8.17
CA LEU A 26 11.16 -17.51 -8.31
C LEU A 26 10.99 -16.76 -6.98
N PHE A 27 11.30 -17.40 -5.84
CA PHE A 27 11.15 -16.81 -4.52
C PHE A 27 12.52 -16.44 -3.94
N LEU A 28 12.59 -15.31 -3.24
CA LEU A 28 13.71 -15.03 -2.35
C LEU A 28 13.82 -16.15 -1.33
N VAL A 29 15.05 -16.57 -0.96
CA VAL A 29 15.29 -17.71 -0.04
C VAL A 29 14.44 -17.62 1.23
N GLN A 30 14.33 -16.42 1.80
CA GLN A 30 13.52 -16.15 2.99
C GLN A 30 12.01 -16.34 2.75
N MET A 31 11.51 -15.98 1.57
CA MET A 31 10.10 -16.18 1.21
C MET A 31 9.81 -17.66 0.96
N ALA A 32 10.74 -18.37 0.32
CA ALA A 32 10.60 -19.80 0.04
C ALA A 32 10.45 -20.60 1.34
N GLU A 33 11.25 -20.33 2.37
CA GLU A 33 11.15 -20.99 3.68
C GLU A 33 9.80 -20.73 4.36
N HIS A 34 9.32 -19.50 4.32
CA HIS A 34 8.03 -19.14 4.91
C HIS A 34 6.86 -19.82 4.19
N ILE A 35 6.90 -19.87 2.85
CA ILE A 35 5.85 -20.51 2.04
C ILE A 35 5.88 -22.04 2.26
N SER A 36 7.07 -22.66 2.34
CA SER A 36 7.26 -24.10 2.60
C SER A 36 6.52 -24.57 3.85
N ASN A 37 6.49 -23.74 4.89
CA ASN A 37 5.93 -24.07 6.20
C ASN A 37 4.44 -23.74 6.35
N ILE A 38 3.75 -23.30 5.30
CA ILE A 38 2.30 -23.11 5.35
C ILE A 38 1.63 -24.49 5.39
N HIS A 39 0.84 -24.71 6.43
CA HIS A 39 -0.01 -25.90 6.54
C HIS A 39 -1.21 -25.76 5.64
N LEU A 40 -1.46 -26.79 4.85
CA LEU A 40 -2.64 -26.88 4.00
C LEU A 40 -3.78 -27.53 4.78
N PRO A 41 -5.03 -27.03 4.64
CA PRO A 41 -6.19 -27.71 5.20
C PRO A 41 -6.32 -29.09 4.53
N LEU A 42 -6.57 -30.12 5.34
CA LEU A 42 -6.79 -31.50 4.89
C LEU A 42 -8.17 -31.72 4.28
N GLU A 43 -9.09 -30.77 4.53
CA GLU A 43 -10.46 -30.78 4.07
C GLU A 43 -10.65 -29.66 3.04
N GLU A 44 -11.42 -29.95 2.00
CA GLU A 44 -11.72 -28.99 0.94
C GLU A 44 -12.58 -27.87 1.53
N ARG A 45 -11.94 -26.71 1.77
CA ARG A 45 -12.59 -25.52 2.31
C ARG A 45 -12.47 -24.41 1.28
N GLU A 46 -13.60 -23.78 1.00
CA GLU A 46 -13.60 -22.60 0.12
C GLU A 46 -12.77 -21.46 0.71
N ASP A 47 -12.01 -20.79 -0.16
CA ASP A 47 -11.20 -19.64 0.20
C ASP A 47 -12.09 -18.49 0.71
N GLN A 48 -11.67 -17.87 1.82
CA GLN A 48 -12.37 -16.73 2.41
C GLN A 48 -11.47 -15.50 2.43
N LEU A 49 -12.05 -14.35 2.05
CA LEU A 49 -11.38 -13.06 2.15
C LEU A 49 -11.26 -12.65 3.61
N VAL A 50 -10.04 -12.62 4.15
CA VAL A 50 -9.75 -12.21 5.53
C VAL A 50 -8.96 -10.91 5.56
N TRP A 51 -9.50 -9.91 6.26
CA TRP A 51 -8.84 -8.65 6.51
C TRP A 51 -7.92 -8.71 7.73
N LYS A 52 -6.61 -8.82 7.49
CA LYS A 52 -5.56 -9.01 8.51
C LYS A 52 -5.46 -7.89 9.57
N LEU A 53 -6.11 -6.75 9.36
CA LEU A 53 -6.02 -5.57 10.25
C LEU A 53 -7.12 -5.53 11.31
N THR A 54 -8.04 -6.48 11.29
CA THR A 54 -9.14 -6.60 12.25
C THR A 54 -9.13 -7.99 12.87
N LYS A 55 -9.37 -8.09 14.18
CA LYS A 55 -9.42 -9.37 14.90
C LYS A 55 -10.53 -10.29 14.38
N ASP A 56 -11.64 -9.70 13.97
CA ASP A 56 -12.79 -10.42 13.40
C ASP A 56 -12.58 -10.85 11.93
N GLY A 57 -11.45 -10.49 11.30
CA GLY A 57 -11.19 -10.78 9.89
C GLY A 57 -12.09 -10.05 8.88
N ARG A 58 -13.08 -9.26 9.34
CA ARG A 58 -14.02 -8.54 8.47
C ARG A 58 -13.48 -7.19 8.02
N TYR A 59 -13.59 -6.94 6.73
CA TYR A 59 -13.26 -5.63 6.18
C TYR A 59 -14.23 -4.56 6.69
N ALA A 60 -13.68 -3.41 7.10
CA ALA A 60 -14.44 -2.20 7.36
C ALA A 60 -13.74 -1.02 6.70
N VAL A 61 -14.50 -0.10 6.11
CA VAL A 61 -13.95 1.11 5.49
C VAL A 61 -13.03 1.87 6.47
N LYS A 62 -13.40 1.90 7.75
CA LYS A 62 -12.60 2.49 8.83
C LYS A 62 -11.21 1.86 8.97
N SER A 63 -11.10 0.53 8.94
CA SER A 63 -9.81 -0.16 9.09
C SER A 63 -8.95 -0.03 7.83
N GLY A 64 -9.59 -0.01 6.64
CA GLY A 64 -8.94 0.37 5.39
C GLY A 64 -8.36 1.78 5.42
N TYR A 65 -9.17 2.77 5.77
CA TYR A 65 -8.74 4.17 5.84
C TYR A 65 -7.61 4.37 6.87
N TYR A 66 -7.73 3.76 8.04
CA TYR A 66 -6.69 3.81 9.07
C TYR A 66 -5.35 3.27 8.57
N LYS A 67 -5.34 2.17 7.80
CA LYS A 67 -4.10 1.63 7.21
C LYS A 67 -3.46 2.59 6.22
N VAL A 68 -4.26 3.19 5.33
CA VAL A 68 -3.75 4.16 4.34
C VAL A 68 -3.22 5.41 5.03
N VAL A 69 -3.95 5.93 6.02
CA VAL A 69 -3.53 7.14 6.75
C VAL A 69 -2.29 6.86 7.59
N SER A 70 -2.22 5.75 8.32
CA SER A 70 -1.02 5.39 9.09
C SER A 70 0.22 5.25 8.21
N GLN A 71 0.11 4.61 7.04
CA GLN A 71 1.22 4.54 6.08
C GLN A 71 1.65 5.93 5.58
N LYS A 72 0.70 6.83 5.29
CA LYS A 72 1.01 8.22 4.89
C LYS A 72 1.63 9.04 6.02
N LEU A 73 1.15 8.86 7.25
CA LEU A 73 1.65 9.55 8.44
C LEU A 73 3.05 9.09 8.82
N VAL A 74 3.41 7.82 8.62
CA VAL A 74 4.79 7.34 8.84
C VAL A 74 5.77 7.98 7.84
N ILE A 75 5.31 8.33 6.64
CA ILE A 75 6.14 8.95 5.59
C ILE A 75 6.20 10.49 5.71
N SER A 76 5.29 11.14 6.47
CA SER A 76 5.21 12.61 6.50
C SER A 76 4.51 13.25 7.71
N PRO A 77 4.78 12.86 8.97
CA PRO A 77 4.11 13.49 10.11
C PRO A 77 4.53 14.98 10.25
N ILE A 78 5.77 15.29 9.87
CA ILE A 78 6.35 16.64 9.92
C ILE A 78 5.72 17.58 8.87
N ARG A 79 5.29 17.05 7.71
CA ARG A 79 4.76 17.88 6.62
C ARG A 79 3.35 18.37 6.89
N GLU A 80 2.50 17.56 7.53
CA GLU A 80 1.09 17.91 7.78
C GLU A 80 0.94 18.98 8.89
N HIS A 81 1.71 18.88 9.97
CA HIS A 81 1.68 19.85 11.06
C HIS A 81 2.16 21.23 10.58
N ASN A 82 3.29 21.28 9.88
CA ASN A 82 3.85 22.52 9.34
C ASN A 82 2.88 23.22 8.36
N ARG A 83 2.11 22.46 7.56
CA ARG A 83 1.16 23.05 6.59
C ARG A 83 0.01 23.81 7.24
N ARG A 84 -0.55 23.30 8.34
CA ARG A 84 -1.63 23.99 9.06
C ARG A 84 -1.16 25.30 9.68
N ASP A 85 0.05 25.32 10.24
CA ASP A 85 0.61 26.53 10.84
C ASP A 85 1.01 27.55 9.78
N VAL A 86 1.51 27.09 8.63
CA VAL A 86 1.78 27.97 7.47
C VAL A 86 0.49 28.61 6.96
N TRP A 87 -0.62 27.88 6.84
CA TRP A 87 -1.90 28.47 6.42
C TRP A 87 -2.39 29.52 7.41
N LYS A 88 -2.33 29.24 8.72
CA LYS A 88 -2.69 30.23 9.76
C LYS A 88 -1.85 31.51 9.67
N ARG A 89 -0.54 31.39 9.42
CA ARG A 89 0.35 32.55 9.23
C ARG A 89 0.02 33.29 7.93
N LEU A 90 -0.25 32.56 6.85
CA LEU A 90 -0.58 33.12 5.55
C LEU A 90 -1.89 33.93 5.57
N CYS A 91 -2.91 33.45 6.29
CA CYS A 91 -4.16 34.19 6.48
C CYS A 91 -4.03 35.44 7.36
N LYS A 92 -2.99 35.52 8.20
CA LYS A 92 -2.71 36.69 9.05
C LYS A 92 -1.88 37.75 8.34
N LEU A 93 -1.24 37.42 7.22
CA LEU A 93 -0.51 38.39 6.42
C LEU A 93 -1.52 39.30 5.70
N ASN A 94 -1.20 40.59 5.61
CA ASN A 94 -2.02 41.58 4.91
C ASN A 94 -1.83 41.47 3.39
N ILE A 95 -2.22 40.32 2.85
CA ILE A 95 -2.08 39.95 1.44
C ILE A 95 -3.49 39.77 0.87
N PRO A 96 -3.76 40.20 -0.37
CA PRO A 96 -5.05 39.95 -1.00
C PRO A 96 -5.38 38.44 -1.01
N PRO A 97 -6.64 38.04 -0.70
CA PRO A 97 -7.03 36.63 -0.57
C PRO A 97 -6.68 35.76 -1.80
N LYS A 98 -6.68 36.36 -3.00
CA LYS A 98 -6.27 35.71 -4.25
C LYS A 98 -4.85 35.14 -4.19
N TRP A 99 -3.91 35.88 -3.61
CA TRP A 99 -2.52 35.47 -3.49
C TRP A 99 -2.31 34.46 -2.37
N ALA A 100 -3.01 34.62 -1.24
CA ALA A 100 -3.02 33.61 -0.18
C ALA A 100 -3.51 32.25 -0.70
N LEU A 101 -4.60 32.23 -1.47
CA LEU A 101 -5.10 31.02 -2.13
C LEU A 101 -4.11 30.44 -3.14
N PHE A 102 -3.43 31.29 -3.91
CA PHE A 102 -2.41 30.84 -4.86
C PHE A 102 -1.24 30.16 -4.16
N ILE A 103 -0.69 30.79 -3.12
CA ILE A 103 0.42 30.24 -2.32
C ILE A 103 0.00 28.93 -1.65
N TRP A 104 -1.23 28.85 -1.13
CA TRP A 104 -1.74 27.60 -0.57
C TRP A 104 -1.83 26.48 -1.63
N LYS A 105 -2.35 26.78 -2.83
CA LYS A 105 -2.36 25.82 -3.94
C LYS A 105 -0.95 25.36 -4.33
N LEU A 106 0.03 26.27 -4.29
CA LEU A 106 1.43 25.97 -4.57
C LEU A 106 2.04 25.04 -3.51
N LEU A 107 1.86 25.34 -2.22
CA LEU A 107 2.37 24.53 -1.10
C LEU A 107 1.76 23.12 -1.08
N HIS A 108 0.52 22.98 -1.52
CA HIS A 108 -0.18 21.70 -1.63
C HIS A 108 0.10 20.97 -2.96
N ARG A 109 0.97 21.51 -3.85
CA ARG A 109 1.26 20.93 -5.18
C ARG A 109 -0.02 20.63 -5.98
N ILE A 110 -1.03 21.48 -5.84
CA ILE A 110 -2.33 21.35 -6.52
C ILE A 110 -2.21 21.87 -7.96
N LEU A 111 -1.32 22.83 -8.20
CA LEU A 111 -1.10 23.38 -9.54
C LEU A 111 -0.53 22.30 -10.47
N PRO A 112 -1.09 22.13 -11.68
CA PRO A 112 -0.64 21.14 -12.65
C PRO A 112 0.68 21.59 -13.29
N VAL A 113 1.77 21.50 -12.54
CA VAL A 113 3.13 21.71 -13.04
C VAL A 113 3.61 20.42 -13.69
N ARG A 114 4.35 20.49 -14.80
CA ARG A 114 4.87 19.32 -15.54
C ARG A 114 5.59 18.31 -14.66
N VAL A 115 6.39 18.79 -13.70
CA VAL A 115 7.05 17.96 -12.69
C VAL A 115 6.05 17.14 -11.85
N ILE A 116 4.93 17.76 -11.46
CA ILE A 116 3.86 17.11 -10.69
C ILE A 116 3.08 16.13 -11.56
N LEU A 117 2.82 16.47 -12.83
CA LEU A 117 2.16 15.58 -13.78
C LEU A 117 3.02 14.32 -14.05
N ARG A 118 4.33 14.48 -14.29
CA ARG A 118 5.28 13.34 -14.42
C ARG A 118 5.28 12.47 -13.16
N SER A 119 5.24 13.06 -11.97
CA SER A 119 5.18 12.29 -10.71
C SER A 119 3.91 11.44 -10.56
N ARG A 120 2.88 11.70 -11.36
CA ARG A 120 1.63 10.93 -11.42
C ARG A 120 1.55 10.03 -12.66
N SER A 121 2.71 9.72 -13.26
CA SER A 121 2.84 8.86 -14.43
C SER A 121 2.15 9.38 -15.69
N LEU A 122 1.93 10.70 -15.79
CA LEU A 122 1.55 11.32 -17.06
C LEU A 122 2.80 11.56 -17.89
N GLU A 123 2.85 10.97 -19.08
CA GLU A 123 3.91 11.15 -20.06
C GLU A 123 3.92 12.59 -20.57
N THR A 124 4.59 13.45 -19.82
CA THR A 124 4.77 14.86 -20.15
C THR A 124 6.26 15.18 -20.14
N SER A 125 6.73 15.95 -21.13
CA SER A 125 8.08 16.49 -21.11
C SER A 125 8.23 17.42 -19.91
N VAL A 126 9.25 17.20 -19.08
CA VAL A 126 9.51 18.07 -17.91
C VAL A 126 10.23 19.34 -18.30
N CYS A 127 10.91 19.33 -19.45
CA CYS A 127 11.49 20.52 -20.03
C CYS A 127 10.44 21.64 -20.17
N CYS A 128 10.83 22.85 -19.80
CA CYS A 128 10.01 24.03 -20.03
C CYS A 128 9.79 24.22 -21.54
N PRO A 129 8.55 24.42 -22.03
CA PRO A 129 8.29 24.59 -23.47
C PRO A 129 8.88 25.88 -24.03
N ARG A 130 9.37 26.77 -23.16
CA ARG A 130 9.91 28.08 -23.54
C ARG A 130 11.44 28.14 -23.57
N CYS A 131 12.11 27.44 -22.66
CA CYS A 131 13.58 27.44 -22.59
C CYS A 131 14.21 26.06 -22.77
N LEU A 132 13.41 24.99 -22.87
CA LEU A 132 13.85 23.59 -23.01
C LEU A 132 14.79 23.07 -21.89
N VAL A 133 14.95 23.84 -20.82
CA VAL A 133 15.71 23.44 -19.62
C VAL A 133 14.79 22.68 -18.66
N GLU A 134 15.35 21.69 -17.97
CA GLU A 134 14.69 20.84 -16.95
C GLU A 134 14.68 21.50 -15.56
#